data_AF-A0A8B7DXQ7-F1
#
_entry.id   AF-A0A8B7DXQ7-F1
#
_cell.length_a   1.000
_cell.length_b   1.000
_cell.length_c   1.000
_cell.angle_alpha   90.00
_cell.angle_beta   90.00
_cell.angle_gamma   90.00
#
_symmetry.space_group_name_H-M   'P 1'
#
loop_
_entity.id
_entity.type
_entity.pdbx_description
1 polymer ?
#
loop_
_entity_poly.entity_id
_entity_poly.type
_entity_poly.pdbx_seq_one_letter_code
_entity_poly.pdbx_strand_id
1 'polypeptide(L)'
;MPLVLICGFPCSGKTKIAHEIKEYLENEQKKKVIVVSENDLVAEKRNEIYSDFTKEKEIRSALKAKVEQLLTRDCVIILDGLNYIKE
;
A
#
# COMPACT_ATOMS: atom_id res chain seq x y z
N MET A 1 -9.81 12.26 -5.64
CA MET A 1 -8.49 11.87 -5.09
C MET A 1 -8.35 10.38 -5.34
N PRO A 2 -7.63 9.98 -6.39
CA PRO A 2 -7.54 8.58 -6.79
C PRO A 2 -6.68 7.77 -5.82
N LEU A 3 -7.25 6.67 -5.33
CA LEU A 3 -6.56 5.64 -4.55
C LEU A 3 -6.61 4.32 -5.31
N VAL A 4 -5.45 3.72 -5.54
CA VAL A 4 -5.31 2.37 -6.09
C VAL A 4 -4.98 1.44 -4.93
N LEU A 5 -5.91 0.56 -4.60
CA LEU A 5 -5.71 -0.48 -3.59
C LEU A 5 -5.22 -1.76 -4.27
N ILE A 6 -4.00 -2.20 -3.96
CA ILE A 6 -3.47 -3.48 -4.45
C ILE A 6 -3.68 -4.53 -3.37
N CYS A 7 -4.29 -5.66 -3.72
CA CYS A 7 -4.55 -6.76 -2.81
C CYS A 7 -4.09 -8.09 -3.42
N GLY A 8 -3.78 -9.07 -2.59
CA GLY A 8 -3.40 -10.40 -3.05
C GLY A 8 -2.46 -11.14 -2.10
N PHE A 9 -2.26 -12.43 -2.38
CA PHE A 9 -1.45 -13.32 -1.55
C PHE A 9 0.00 -12.84 -1.36
N PRO A 10 0.67 -13.25 -0.28
CA PRO A 10 2.11 -13.04 -0.12
C PRO A 10 2.87 -13.50 -1.38
N CYS A 11 3.85 -12.72 -1.80
CA CYS A 11 4.70 -13.01 -2.97
C CYS A 11 3.96 -13.13 -4.33
N SER A 12 2.74 -12.61 -4.48
CA SER A 12 1.99 -12.64 -5.75
C SER A 12 2.36 -11.55 -6.77
N GLY A 13 3.49 -10.85 -6.58
CA GLY A 13 3.94 -9.78 -7.48
C GLY A 13 3.29 -8.40 -7.28
N LYS A 14 2.58 -8.17 -6.18
CA LYS A 14 1.91 -6.89 -5.87
C LYS A 14 2.83 -5.67 -5.99
N THR A 15 3.98 -5.72 -5.33
CA THR A 15 4.98 -4.65 -5.35
C THR A 15 5.49 -4.37 -6.76
N LYS A 16 5.70 -5.41 -7.58
CA LYS A 16 6.10 -5.25 -8.98
C LYS A 16 5.03 -4.48 -9.77
N ILE A 17 3.78 -4.91 -9.68
CA ILE A 17 2.65 -4.23 -10.35
C ILE A 17 2.47 -2.79 -9.81
N ALA A 18 2.67 -2.55 -8.51
CA ALA A 18 2.62 -1.21 -7.93
C ALA A 18 3.62 -0.25 -8.58
N HIS A 19 4.85 -0.72 -8.81
CA HIS A 19 5.89 0.05 -9.48
C HIS A 19 5.63 0.23 -10.97
N GLU A 20 5.15 -0.79 -11.68
CA GLU A 20 4.78 -0.67 -13.10
C GLU A 20 3.63 0.33 -13.31
N ILE A 21 2.61 0.30 -12.45
CA ILE A 21 1.51 1.28 -12.46
C ILE A 21 2.05 2.69 -12.17
N LYS A 22 2.94 2.82 -11.18
CA LYS A 22 3.58 4.11 -10.85
C LYS A 22 4.31 4.67 -12.07
N GLU A 23 5.19 3.87 -12.66
CA GLU A 23 6.01 4.26 -13.81
C GLU A 23 5.14 4.68 -15.00
N TYR A 24 4.11 3.90 -15.33
CA TYR A 24 3.17 4.25 -16.40
C TYR A 24 2.46 5.59 -16.14
N LEU A 25 1.94 5.80 -14.93
CA LEU A 25 1.22 7.02 -14.58
C LEU A 25 2.12 8.26 -14.52
N GLU A 26 3.37 8.11 -14.07
CA GLU A 26 4.35 9.19 -14.05
C GLU A 26 4.85 9.52 -15.46
N ASN A 27 5.13 8.50 -16.29
CA ASN A 27 5.73 8.69 -17.60
C ASN A 27 4.72 9.09 -18.68
N GLU A 28 3.62 8.35 -18.80
CA GLU A 28 2.64 8.53 -19.88
C GLU A 28 1.58 9.59 -19.52
N GLN A 29 1.17 9.63 -18.25
CA GLN A 29 0.09 10.50 -17.80
C GLN A 29 0.58 11.76 -17.07
N LYS A 30 1.90 11.89 -16.83
CA LYS A 30 2.54 13.01 -16.12
C LYS A 30 1.88 13.33 -14.76
N LYS A 31 1.37 12.30 -14.08
CA LYS A 31 0.74 12.43 -12.76
C LYS A 31 1.75 12.22 -11.65
N LYS A 32 1.59 12.94 -10.54
CA LYS A 32 2.33 12.64 -9.31
C LYS A 32 1.78 11.36 -8.68
N VAL A 33 2.63 10.38 -8.43
CA VAL A 33 2.23 9.10 -7.83
C VAL A 33 3.02 8.81 -6.58
N ILE A 34 2.34 8.37 -5.52
CA ILE A 34 2.97 8.00 -4.25
C ILE A 34 2.58 6.57 -3.93
N VAL A 35 3.58 5.70 -3.74
CA VAL A 35 3.39 4.33 -3.29
C VAL A 35 3.59 4.28 -1.79
N VAL A 36 2.60 3.75 -1.08
CA VAL A 36 2.67 3.41 0.35
C VAL A 36 2.72 1.89 0.42
N SER A 37 3.86 1.33 0.83
CA SER A 37 4.02 -0.12 0.97
C SER A 37 3.86 -0.55 2.43
N GLU A 38 3.12 -1.63 2.63
CA GLU A 38 3.07 -2.35 3.91
C GLU A 38 4.44 -2.95 4.25
N ASN A 39 5.22 -3.38 3.25
CA ASN A 39 6.53 -3.99 3.49
C ASN A 39 7.49 -3.04 4.24
N ASP A 40 7.37 -1.72 4.02
CA ASP A 40 8.18 -0.71 4.70
C ASP A 40 7.98 -0.70 6.23
N LEU A 41 6.81 -1.14 6.71
CA LEU A 41 6.45 -1.17 8.13
C LEU A 41 6.66 -2.55 8.76
N VAL A 42 6.70 -3.61 7.95
CA VAL A 42 6.58 -4.99 8.44
C VAL A 42 7.84 -5.84 8.13
N ALA A 43 8.79 -5.35 7.31
CA ALA A 43 9.94 -6.12 6.83
C ALA A 43 10.74 -6.86 7.92
N GLU A 44 11.01 -6.23 9.06
CA GLU A 44 11.85 -6.82 10.12
C GLU A 44 11.07 -7.68 11.11
N LYS A 45 9.74 -7.50 11.21
CA LYS A 45 8.90 -8.11 12.26
C LYS A 45 7.67 -8.84 11.72
N ARG A 46 7.71 -9.25 10.45
CA ARG A 46 6.59 -9.88 9.74
C ARG A 46 5.93 -11.01 10.53
N ASN A 47 6.72 -11.99 10.96
CA ASN A 47 6.17 -13.17 11.64
C ASN A 47 5.58 -12.81 13.01
N GLU A 48 6.17 -11.83 13.71
CA GLU A 48 5.66 -11.33 14.98
C GLU A 48 4.32 -10.58 14.78
N ILE A 49 4.24 -9.70 13.79
CA ILE A 49 3.05 -8.90 13.48
C ILE A 49 1.89 -9.79 13.06
N TYR A 50 2.11 -10.73 12.15
CA TYR A 50 1.05 -11.62 11.66
C TYR A 50 0.70 -12.76 12.62
N SER A 51 1.46 -12.95 13.69
CA SER A 51 1.10 -13.87 14.78
C SER A 51 0.09 -13.28 15.77
N ASP A 52 -0.13 -11.96 15.74
CA ASP A 52 -1.01 -11.23 16.66
C ASP A 52 -1.96 -10.30 15.88
N PHE A 53 -3.25 -10.63 15.91
CA PHE A 53 -4.28 -9.83 15.25
C PHE A 53 -4.31 -8.36 15.70
N THR A 54 -3.93 -8.08 16.94
CA THR A 54 -3.88 -6.71 17.47
C THR A 54 -2.80 -5.90 16.75
N LYS A 55 -1.60 -6.48 16.61
CA LYS A 55 -0.48 -5.84 15.89
C LYS A 55 -0.80 -5.66 14.42
N GLU A 56 -1.43 -6.65 13.80
CA GLU A 56 -1.87 -6.53 12.41
C GLU A 56 -2.89 -5.40 12.23
N LYS A 57 -3.86 -5.30 13.15
CA LYS A 57 -4.86 -4.23 13.15
C LYS A 57 -4.19 -2.85 13.31
N GLU A 58 -3.22 -2.71 14.20
CA GLU A 58 -2.46 -1.47 14.39
C GLU A 58 -1.73 -1.04 13.11
N ILE A 59 -1.03 -1.96 12.44
CA ILE A 59 -0.35 -1.69 11.17
C ILE A 59 -1.35 -1.25 10.11
N ARG A 60 -2.50 -1.91 10.01
CA ARG A 60 -3.56 -1.54 9.06
C ARG A 60 -4.11 -0.13 9.36
N SER A 61 -4.34 0.19 10.63
CA SER A 61 -4.75 1.53 11.06
C SER A 61 -3.70 2.58 10.73
N ALA A 62 -2.41 2.29 10.95
CA ALA A 62 -1.31 3.19 10.61
C ALA A 62 -1.19 3.44 9.10
N LEU A 63 -1.31 2.38 8.29
CA LEU A 63 -1.34 2.49 6.82
C LEU A 63 -2.50 3.34 6.34
N LYS A 64 -3.70 3.11 6.88
CA LYS A 64 -4.90 3.90 6.56
C LYS A 64 -4.68 5.38 6.89
N ALA A 65 -4.20 5.70 8.09
CA ALA A 65 -3.91 7.07 8.50
C ALA A 65 -2.87 7.75 7.59
N LYS A 66 -1.79 7.02 7.23
CA LYS A 66 -0.77 7.51 6.30
C LYS A 66 -1.33 7.80 4.91
N VAL A 67 -2.19 6.91 4.38
CA VAL A 67 -2.87 7.12 3.10
C VAL A 67 -3.80 8.32 3.16
N GLU A 68 -4.61 8.44 4.22
CA GLU A 68 -5.53 9.58 4.41
C GLU A 68 -4.79 10.92 4.44
N GLN A 69 -3.63 10.99 5.11
CA GLN A 69 -2.79 12.18 5.14
C GLN A 69 -2.20 12.57 3.77
N LEU A 70 -1.89 11.58 2.93
CA LEU A 70 -1.29 11.79 1.62
C LEU A 70 -2.34 12.02 0.51
N LEU A 71 -3.60 11.67 0.78
CA LEU A 71 -4.67 11.74 -0.20
C LEU A 71 -5.02 13.20 -0.52
N THR A 72 -4.53 13.67 -1.66
CA THR A 72 -4.81 15.01 -2.18
C THR A 72 -5.41 14.95 -3.58
N ARG A 73 -5.84 16.09 -4.13
CA ARG A 73 -6.44 16.14 -5.48
C ARG A 73 -5.40 15.94 -6.60
N ASP A 74 -4.14 16.25 -6.32
CA ASP A 74 -3.08 16.37 -7.33
C ASP A 74 -2.18 15.13 -7.44
N CYS A 75 -2.44 14.08 -6.65
CA CYS A 75 -1.66 12.85 -6.70
C CYS A 75 -2.53 11.59 -6.72
N VAL A 76 -1.98 10.54 -7.31
CA VAL A 76 -2.49 9.17 -7.20
C VAL A 76 -1.76 8.48 -6.07
N ILE A 77 -2.50 7.92 -5.13
CA ILE A 77 -1.93 7.08 -4.06
C ILE A 77 -2.10 5.62 -4.45
N ILE A 78 -1.03 4.84 -4.33
CA ILE A 78 -1.05 3.38 -4.49
C ILE A 78 -0.74 2.77 -3.13
N LEU A 79 -1.66 1.98 -2.58
CA LEU A 79 -1.45 1.21 -1.37
C LEU A 79 -1.06 -0.23 -1.75
N ASP A 80 0.22 -0.56 -1.60
CA ASP A 80 0.77 -1.91 -1.80
C ASP A 80 0.77 -2.67 -0.47
N GLY A 81 -0.17 -3.58 -0.30
CA GLY A 81 -0.30 -4.38 0.92
C GLY A 81 -1.03 -5.68 0.65
N LEU A 82 -1.15 -6.54 1.66
CA LEU A 82 -1.92 -7.79 1.48
C LEU A 82 -3.40 -7.47 1.22
N ASN A 83 -3.96 -6.51 1.96
CA ASN A 83 -5.34 -6.01 1.83
C ASN A 83 -6.37 -7.14 1.65
N TYR A 84 -6.16 -8.23 2.39
CA TYR A 84 -6.90 -9.49 2.27
C TYR A 84 -8.14 -9.54 3.16
N ILE A 85 -8.24 -8.62 4.12
CA ILE A 85 -9.40 -8.46 5.01
C ILE A 85 -10.29 -7.36 4.44
N LYS A 86 -11.57 -7.71 4.26
CA LYS A 86 -12.58 -6.85 3.62
C LYS A 86 -13.41 -6.02 4.60
N GLU A 87 -13.28 -6.31 5.89
CA GLU A 87 -14.01 -5.69 7.00
C GLU A 87 -13.20 -4.59 7.69
#